data_AF-A0A258HLM7-F1
#
_entry.id   AF-A0A258HLM7-F1
#
_cell.length_a   1.000
_cell.length_b   1.000
_cell.length_c   1.000
_cell.angle_alpha   90.00
_cell.angle_beta   90.00
_cell.angle_gamma   90.00
#
_symmetry.space_group_name_H-M   'P 1'
#
loop_
_entity.id
_entity.type
_entity.pdbx_description
1 polymer ?
#
loop_
_entity_poly.entity_id
_entity_poly.type
_entity_poly.pdbx_seq_one_letter_code
_entity_poly.pdbx_strand_id
1 'polypeptide(L)'
;MRRERARGAQRRRDRAAARRGRRHRRGRRDRRGSRRAAAPPPCHDGHVSTTADRYRRFAREAAPRSRTYAAWAEAIADDEECLALIDTLSVADRQPVLVLSAARFSGLSTHGDIRAWLEGEWDAVAQIARQRATQTNDPRRTTPLLVALQGIHGPVALLEVGASAGLGLLVDRYSHVMIDAEGVEHRVDPVDGPSTLELRCTLGAGVPVPT
;
A
#
# COMPACT_ATOMS: atom_id res chain seq x y z
N MET A 1 -14.72 -26.61 54.82
CA MET A 1 -15.26 -27.97 54.97
C MET A 1 -16.55 -28.10 54.17
N ARG A 2 -16.64 -29.15 53.33
CA ARG A 2 -17.83 -29.69 52.64
C ARG A 2 -18.47 -28.84 51.53
N ARG A 3 -17.95 -29.01 50.30
CA ARG A 3 -18.73 -29.15 49.04
C ARG A 3 -17.81 -29.52 47.86
N GLU A 4 -17.01 -30.56 48.03
CA GLU A 4 -16.28 -31.26 46.96
C GLU A 4 -16.48 -32.75 47.17
N ARG A 5 -17.37 -33.37 46.37
CA ARG A 5 -17.57 -34.83 46.17
C ARG A 5 -18.94 -35.05 45.51
N ALA A 6 -19.01 -34.82 44.20
CA ALA A 6 -19.98 -35.47 43.30
C ALA A 6 -19.85 -34.82 41.92
N ARG A 7 -19.13 -35.50 41.01
CA ARG A 7 -19.26 -35.44 39.52
C ARG A 7 -18.07 -36.11 38.80
N GLY A 8 -17.22 -36.84 39.52
CA GLY A 8 -16.25 -37.81 38.98
C GLY A 8 -16.85 -39.12 38.44
N ALA A 9 -18.15 -39.18 38.15
CA ALA A 9 -18.86 -40.41 37.75
C ALA A 9 -19.31 -40.46 36.28
N GLN A 10 -19.03 -39.42 35.47
CA GLN A 10 -19.52 -39.33 34.07
C GLN A 10 -18.45 -39.66 33.00
N ARG A 11 -17.21 -40.00 33.39
CA ARG A 11 -16.07 -40.19 32.44
C ARG A 11 -15.61 -41.64 32.26
N ARG A 12 -16.43 -42.65 32.62
CA ARG A 12 -16.02 -44.09 32.55
C ARG A 12 -17.06 -45.06 31.97
N ARG A 13 -18.04 -44.61 31.17
CA ARG A 13 -19.06 -45.50 30.57
C ARG A 13 -19.21 -45.50 29.04
N ASP A 14 -18.31 -44.85 28.29
CA ASP A 14 -18.37 -44.88 26.81
C ASP A 14 -17.19 -45.63 26.14
N ARG A 15 -16.54 -46.53 26.89
CA ARG A 15 -15.52 -47.46 26.37
C ARG A 15 -15.87 -48.91 26.73
N ALA A 16 -16.91 -49.48 26.11
CA ALA A 16 -17.08 -50.94 25.90
C ALA A 16 -18.46 -51.30 25.33
N ALA A 17 -18.68 -51.06 24.04
CA ALA A 17 -19.66 -51.74 23.16
C ALA A 17 -19.60 -50.96 21.82
N ALA A 18 -18.97 -51.42 20.76
CA ALA A 18 -19.45 -52.53 19.97
C ALA A 18 -18.31 -53.02 19.05
N ARG A 19 -17.68 -54.13 19.43
CA ARG A 19 -16.98 -55.02 18.49
C ARG A 19 -17.93 -56.18 18.24
N ARG A 20 -18.47 -56.29 17.02
CA ARG A 20 -18.94 -57.55 16.39
C ARG A 20 -19.46 -57.24 14.98
N GLY A 21 -18.98 -57.98 13.98
CA GLY A 21 -19.65 -58.10 12.68
C GLY A 21 -18.83 -57.73 11.45
N ARG A 22 -17.82 -58.54 11.11
CA ARG A 22 -17.33 -58.65 9.72
C ARG A 22 -18.40 -59.32 8.87
N ARG A 23 -18.80 -58.73 7.74
CA ARG A 23 -19.19 -59.48 6.52
C ARG A 23 -18.78 -58.71 5.26
N HIS A 24 -18.06 -59.42 4.39
CA HIS A 24 -17.66 -59.01 3.05
C HIS A 24 -18.88 -58.64 2.18
N ARG A 25 -18.78 -57.51 1.47
CA ARG A 25 -19.38 -57.33 0.14
C ARG A 25 -18.34 -56.75 -0.80
N ARG A 26 -17.91 -57.58 -1.76
CA ARG A 26 -17.25 -57.14 -3.00
C ARG A 26 -18.28 -56.38 -3.82
N GLY A 27 -17.93 -55.19 -4.34
CA GLY A 27 -18.83 -54.43 -5.21
C GLY A 27 -18.11 -53.29 -5.92
N ARG A 28 -17.87 -53.51 -7.23
CA ARG A 28 -17.64 -52.54 -8.32
C ARG A 28 -16.52 -51.48 -8.16
N ARG A 29 -15.43 -51.71 -8.90
CA ARG A 29 -14.47 -50.67 -9.31
C ARG A 29 -15.16 -49.68 -10.24
N ASP A 30 -15.36 -48.46 -9.78
CA ASP A 30 -15.65 -47.32 -10.65
C ASP A 30 -14.40 -46.99 -11.48
N ARG A 31 -14.48 -47.23 -12.79
CA ARG A 31 -13.52 -46.74 -13.77
C ARG A 31 -13.73 -45.23 -13.92
N ARG A 32 -13.11 -44.43 -13.06
CA ARG A 32 -12.89 -43.00 -13.35
C ARG A 32 -11.75 -42.90 -14.37
N GLY A 33 -12.09 -42.44 -15.56
CA GLY A 33 -11.15 -42.19 -16.64
C GLY A 33 -10.04 -41.24 -16.18
N SER A 34 -8.81 -41.61 -16.49
CA SER A 34 -7.64 -40.73 -16.43
C SER A 34 -7.85 -39.57 -17.39
N ARG A 35 -8.33 -38.43 -16.89
CA ARG A 35 -8.17 -37.16 -17.60
C ARG A 35 -6.72 -36.74 -17.39
N ARG A 36 -5.91 -36.88 -18.43
CA ARG A 36 -4.57 -36.28 -18.51
C ARG A 36 -4.75 -34.78 -18.22
N ALA A 37 -4.12 -34.28 -17.15
CA ALA A 37 -4.10 -32.86 -16.87
C ALA A 37 -3.49 -32.13 -18.08
N ALA A 38 -4.19 -31.11 -18.58
CA ALA A 38 -3.64 -30.24 -19.60
C ALA A 38 -2.38 -29.57 -19.05
N ALA A 39 -1.35 -29.46 -19.88
CA ALA A 39 -0.13 -28.75 -19.52
C ALA A 39 -0.48 -27.30 -19.11
N PRO A 40 0.21 -26.73 -18.11
CA PRO A 40 0.03 -25.32 -17.77
C PRO A 40 0.28 -24.46 -19.01
N PRO A 41 -0.43 -23.32 -19.15
CA PRO A 41 -0.14 -22.38 -20.23
C PRO A 41 1.35 -22.01 -20.17
N PRO A 42 1.99 -21.78 -21.33
CA PRO A 42 3.38 -21.34 -21.34
C PRO A 42 3.50 -20.12 -20.43
N CYS A 43 4.45 -20.18 -19.50
CA CYS A 43 4.91 -19.02 -18.75
C CYS A 43 5.11 -17.92 -19.78
N HIS A 44 4.46 -16.75 -19.61
CA HIS A 44 4.63 -15.63 -20.52
C HIS A 44 6.10 -15.48 -20.89
N ASP A 45 6.40 -15.49 -22.18
CA ASP A 45 7.73 -15.17 -22.69
C ASP A 45 8.14 -13.86 -22.04
N GLY A 46 9.18 -13.96 -21.18
CA GLY A 46 9.55 -12.93 -20.23
C GLY A 46 10.16 -11.72 -20.94
N HIS A 47 9.33 -10.90 -21.59
CA HIS A 47 9.74 -9.60 -22.06
C HIS A 47 10.17 -8.78 -20.85
N VAL A 48 11.48 -8.61 -20.68
CA VAL A 48 12.03 -7.75 -19.64
C VAL A 48 11.50 -6.35 -19.93
N SER A 49 10.62 -5.83 -19.06
CA SER A 49 10.05 -4.50 -19.22
C SER A 49 11.17 -3.46 -19.20
N THR A 50 11.37 -2.79 -20.33
CA THR A 50 12.35 -1.72 -20.49
C THR A 50 12.00 -0.51 -19.62
N THR A 51 12.94 0.40 -19.42
CA THR A 51 12.66 1.67 -18.71
C THR A 51 11.55 2.44 -19.43
N ALA A 52 11.59 2.55 -20.76
CA ALA A 52 10.54 3.17 -21.56
C ALA A 52 9.16 2.53 -21.30
N ASP A 53 9.05 1.19 -21.30
CA ASP A 53 7.78 0.50 -21.04
C ASP A 53 7.22 0.80 -19.64
N ARG A 54 8.10 0.93 -18.64
CA ARG A 54 7.70 1.29 -17.27
C ARG A 54 7.15 2.71 -17.22
N TYR A 55 7.79 3.65 -17.91
CA TYR A 55 7.35 5.04 -17.97
C TYR A 55 6.03 5.19 -18.75
N ARG A 56 5.87 4.51 -19.90
CA ARG A 56 4.57 4.48 -20.62
C ARG A 56 3.45 3.90 -19.77
N ARG A 57 3.73 2.82 -19.03
CA ARG A 57 2.75 2.22 -18.11
C ARG A 57 2.36 3.20 -17.01
N PHE A 58 3.36 3.81 -16.37
CA PHE A 58 3.12 4.80 -15.32
C PHE A 58 2.33 6.01 -15.84
N ALA A 59 2.60 6.49 -17.06
CA ALA A 59 1.86 7.59 -17.67
C ALA A 59 0.35 7.29 -17.71
N ARG A 60 -0.02 6.08 -18.16
CA ARG A 60 -1.42 5.62 -18.19
C ARG A 60 -2.03 5.52 -16.79
N GLU A 61 -1.29 5.00 -15.81
CA GLU A 61 -1.76 4.87 -14.43
C GLU A 61 -1.89 6.23 -13.72
N ALA A 62 -1.06 7.20 -14.10
CA ALA A 62 -1.04 8.54 -13.53
C ALA A 62 -2.12 9.45 -14.14
N ALA A 63 -2.50 9.26 -15.41
CA ALA A 63 -3.41 10.15 -16.15
C ALA A 63 -4.73 10.48 -15.41
N PRO A 64 -5.42 9.54 -14.74
CA PRO A 64 -6.64 9.87 -14.00
C PRO A 64 -6.42 10.74 -12.75
N ARG A 65 -5.18 10.79 -12.23
CA ARG A 65 -4.83 11.43 -10.94
C ARG A 65 -3.97 12.68 -11.12
N SER A 66 -3.13 12.73 -12.15
CA SER A 66 -2.21 13.84 -12.42
C SER A 66 -1.84 13.89 -13.90
N ARG A 67 -2.35 14.91 -14.60
CA ARG A 67 -2.00 15.19 -16.00
C ARG A 67 -0.52 15.52 -16.16
N THR A 68 0.06 16.27 -15.23
CA THR A 68 1.48 16.65 -15.26
C THR A 68 2.40 15.43 -15.21
N TYR A 69 2.16 14.52 -14.27
CA TYR A 69 3.01 13.33 -14.13
C TYR A 69 2.84 12.35 -15.29
N ALA A 70 1.62 12.26 -15.84
CA ALA A 70 1.38 11.47 -17.03
C ALA A 70 2.16 12.02 -18.24
N ALA A 71 2.04 13.33 -18.49
CA ALA A 71 2.73 13.99 -19.59
C ALA A 71 4.26 13.90 -19.46
N TRP A 72 4.81 14.09 -18.26
CA TRP A 72 6.25 13.93 -18.05
C TRP A 72 6.73 12.50 -18.25
N ALA A 73 5.97 11.52 -17.79
CA ALA A 73 6.36 10.12 -17.97
C ALA A 73 6.29 9.70 -19.44
N GLU A 74 5.31 10.19 -20.20
CA GLU A 74 5.21 9.99 -21.64
C GLU A 74 6.36 10.67 -22.38
N ALA A 75 6.65 11.94 -22.05
CA ALA A 75 7.76 12.68 -22.61
C ALA A 75 9.13 12.01 -22.41
N ILE A 76 9.37 11.41 -21.23
CA ILE A 76 10.60 10.63 -20.97
C ILE A 76 10.59 9.32 -21.74
N ALA A 77 9.44 8.64 -21.83
CA ALA A 77 9.37 7.32 -22.47
C ALA A 77 9.67 7.35 -23.97
N ASP A 78 9.51 8.50 -24.61
CA ASP A 78 9.74 8.72 -26.03
C ASP A 78 11.05 9.49 -26.32
N ASP A 79 11.88 9.71 -25.29
CA ASP A 79 13.14 10.44 -25.39
C ASP A 79 14.33 9.55 -25.01
N GLU A 80 15.17 9.21 -25.99
CA GLU A 80 16.29 8.28 -25.81
C GLU A 80 17.38 8.84 -24.89
N GLU A 81 17.59 10.16 -24.88
CA GLU A 81 18.61 10.81 -24.04
C GLU A 81 18.21 10.77 -22.56
N CYS A 82 16.95 11.09 -22.26
CA CYS A 82 16.39 10.94 -20.92
C CYS A 82 16.44 9.49 -20.43
N LEU A 83 16.11 8.53 -21.29
CA LEU A 83 16.18 7.10 -20.95
C LEU A 83 17.61 6.66 -20.67
N ALA A 84 18.59 7.12 -21.47
CA ALA A 84 20.00 6.83 -21.26
C ALA A 84 20.48 7.38 -19.90
N LEU A 85 20.07 8.59 -19.53
CA LEU A 85 20.34 9.16 -18.20
C LEU A 85 19.77 8.26 -17.10
N ILE A 86 18.48 7.92 -17.16
CA ILE A 86 17.81 7.08 -16.15
C ILE A 86 18.46 5.70 -16.06
N ASP A 87 18.89 5.14 -17.18
CA ASP A 87 19.54 3.83 -17.22
C ASP A 87 20.94 3.81 -16.59
N THR A 88 21.52 4.97 -16.25
CA THR A 88 22.72 5.05 -15.38
C THR A 88 22.41 4.69 -13.92
N LEU A 89 21.14 4.71 -13.50
CA LEU A 89 20.74 4.31 -12.15
C LEU A 89 20.65 2.79 -12.00
N SER A 90 20.68 2.30 -10.76
CA SER A 90 20.33 0.91 -10.47
C SER A 90 18.88 0.63 -10.87
N VAL A 91 18.54 -0.61 -11.24
CA VAL A 91 17.17 -0.96 -11.69
C VAL A 91 16.09 -0.59 -10.65
N ALA A 92 16.43 -0.62 -9.36
CA ALA A 92 15.54 -0.28 -8.26
C ALA A 92 15.22 1.23 -8.21
N ASP A 93 16.14 2.08 -8.69
CA ASP A 93 16.03 3.54 -8.60
C ASP A 93 15.42 4.17 -9.87
N ARG A 94 15.20 3.38 -10.92
CA ARG A 94 14.55 3.81 -12.18
C ARG A 94 13.03 3.94 -12.11
N GLN A 95 12.45 3.90 -10.91
CA GLN A 95 11.01 3.96 -10.75
C GLN A 95 10.50 5.35 -11.18
N PRO A 96 9.46 5.44 -12.06
CA PRO A 96 8.98 6.73 -12.55
C PRO A 96 8.61 7.69 -11.42
N VAL A 97 7.90 7.20 -10.39
CA VAL A 97 7.52 8.01 -9.24
C VAL A 97 8.74 8.55 -8.48
N LEU A 98 9.85 7.80 -8.39
CA LEU A 98 11.06 8.23 -7.70
C LEU A 98 11.77 9.32 -8.50
N VAL A 99 12.02 9.09 -9.79
CA VAL A 99 12.73 10.06 -10.65
C VAL A 99 11.93 11.35 -10.81
N LEU A 100 10.62 11.28 -11.04
CA LEU A 100 9.77 12.48 -11.16
C LEU A 100 9.69 13.25 -9.83
N SER A 101 9.64 12.55 -8.69
CA SER A 101 9.69 13.20 -7.38
C SER A 101 11.06 13.82 -7.12
N ALA A 102 12.14 13.17 -7.53
CA ALA A 102 13.50 13.68 -7.40
C ALA A 102 13.70 14.94 -8.25
N ALA A 103 13.19 14.98 -9.48
CA ALA A 103 13.18 16.19 -10.32
C ALA A 103 12.40 17.34 -9.67
N ARG A 104 11.22 17.06 -9.11
CA ARG A 104 10.45 18.05 -8.34
C ARG A 104 11.20 18.55 -7.11
N PHE A 105 11.87 17.65 -6.40
CA PHE A 105 12.63 17.96 -5.19
C PHE A 105 13.88 18.79 -5.51
N SER A 106 14.52 18.56 -6.66
CA SER A 106 15.69 19.32 -7.10
C SER A 106 15.35 20.71 -7.65
N GLY A 107 14.08 20.99 -7.95
CA GLY A 107 13.62 22.33 -8.32
C GLY A 107 12.69 22.43 -9.53
N LEU A 108 12.43 21.34 -10.25
CA LEU A 108 11.54 21.36 -11.43
C LEU A 108 10.15 21.87 -11.02
N SER A 109 9.66 22.94 -11.66
CA SER A 109 8.30 23.44 -11.41
C SER A 109 7.22 22.49 -11.98
N THR A 110 5.97 22.59 -11.52
CA THR A 110 4.86 21.74 -12.03
C THR A 110 4.47 22.01 -13.48
N HIS A 111 5.00 23.09 -14.08
CA HIS A 111 4.77 23.46 -15.47
C HIS A 111 6.08 23.43 -16.28
N GLY A 112 7.17 22.96 -15.68
CA GLY A 112 8.48 22.90 -16.32
C GLY A 112 8.57 21.75 -17.32
N ASP A 113 9.52 21.88 -18.24
CA ASP A 113 9.89 20.82 -19.17
C ASP A 113 10.79 19.80 -18.46
N ILE A 114 10.31 18.57 -18.35
CA ILE A 114 11.05 17.50 -17.69
C ILE A 114 12.29 17.07 -18.48
N ARG A 115 12.29 17.12 -19.81
CA ARG A 115 13.43 16.66 -20.62
C ARG A 115 14.61 17.61 -20.43
N ALA A 116 14.37 18.89 -20.70
CA ALA A 116 15.37 19.95 -20.48
C ALA A 116 15.88 19.96 -19.03
N TRP A 117 15.02 19.66 -18.04
CA TRP A 117 15.43 19.58 -16.65
C TRP A 117 16.33 18.36 -16.36
N LEU A 118 15.98 17.17 -16.88
CA LEU A 118 16.83 16.00 -16.70
C LEU A 118 18.17 16.19 -17.40
N GLU A 119 18.21 16.76 -18.60
CA GLU A 119 19.46 17.09 -19.31
C GLU A 119 20.33 18.08 -18.52
N GLY A 120 19.74 19.13 -17.96
CA GLY A 120 20.48 20.19 -17.26
C GLY A 120 20.88 19.85 -15.82
N GLU A 121 20.05 19.09 -15.10
CA GLU A 121 20.15 18.90 -13.64
C GLU A 121 20.25 17.41 -13.24
N TRP A 122 20.67 16.53 -14.16
CA TRP A 122 20.69 15.07 -13.94
C TRP A 122 21.41 14.67 -12.67
N ASP A 123 22.58 15.22 -12.40
CA ASP A 123 23.42 14.83 -11.26
C ASP A 123 22.69 15.03 -9.93
N ALA A 124 21.98 16.16 -9.78
CA ALA A 124 21.17 16.44 -8.61
C ALA A 124 20.00 15.43 -8.49
N VAL A 125 19.28 15.20 -9.59
CA VAL A 125 18.15 14.24 -9.63
C VAL A 125 18.62 12.82 -9.28
N ALA A 126 19.70 12.37 -9.90
CA ALA A 126 20.26 11.04 -9.71
C ALA A 126 20.80 10.85 -8.29
N GLN A 127 21.43 11.87 -7.70
CA GLN A 127 21.85 11.84 -6.30
C GLN A 127 20.66 11.66 -5.36
N ILE A 128 19.58 12.41 -5.58
CA ILE A 128 18.36 12.30 -4.78
C ILE A 128 17.74 10.91 -4.94
N ALA A 129 17.62 10.40 -6.17
CA ALA A 129 17.06 9.09 -6.45
C ALA A 129 17.84 7.96 -5.76
N ARG A 130 19.18 8.03 -5.73
CA ARG A 130 20.03 7.04 -5.05
C ARG A 130 19.93 7.07 -3.52
N GLN A 131 19.61 8.23 -2.94
CA GLN A 131 19.60 8.42 -1.49
C GLN A 131 18.22 8.30 -0.85
N ARG A 132 17.15 8.33 -1.65
CA ARG A 132 15.77 8.37 -1.16
C ARG A 132 14.95 7.24 -1.75
N ALA A 133 13.99 6.77 -0.97
CA ALA A 133 12.97 5.84 -1.43
C ALA A 133 11.60 6.53 -1.45
N THR A 134 10.74 6.10 -2.36
CA THR A 134 9.33 6.47 -2.33
C THR A 134 8.64 5.76 -1.17
N GLN A 135 8.23 6.53 -0.17
CA GLN A 135 7.46 6.02 0.96
C GLN A 135 5.97 6.23 0.69
N THR A 136 5.21 5.15 0.55
CA THR A 136 3.75 5.20 0.35
C THR A 136 3.00 5.46 1.64
N ASN A 137 3.63 5.16 2.78
CA ASN A 137 3.09 5.34 4.12
C ASN A 137 3.40 6.77 4.59
N ASP A 138 2.66 7.74 4.05
CA ASP A 138 2.77 9.17 4.41
C ASP A 138 1.89 9.48 5.64
N PRO A 139 2.45 10.02 6.74
CA PRO A 139 1.68 10.51 7.89
C PRO A 139 0.50 11.40 7.52
N ARG A 140 0.56 12.20 6.46
CA ARG A 140 -0.58 13.05 6.02
C ARG A 140 -1.86 12.26 5.73
N ARG A 141 -1.77 10.96 5.45
CA ARG A 141 -2.94 10.09 5.26
C ARG A 141 -3.68 9.80 6.56
N THR A 142 -3.09 10.12 7.71
CA THR A 142 -3.71 9.91 9.02
C THR A 142 -4.77 10.96 9.34
N THR A 143 -4.74 12.18 8.76
CA THR A 143 -5.79 13.19 9.03
C THR A 143 -7.17 12.74 8.54
N PRO A 144 -7.36 12.26 7.29
CA PRO A 144 -8.64 11.70 6.88
C PRO A 144 -9.07 10.48 7.71
N LEU A 145 -8.12 9.66 8.16
CA LEU A 145 -8.41 8.52 9.04
C LEU A 145 -8.92 9.00 10.42
N LEU A 146 -8.28 10.00 11.01
CA LEU A 146 -8.71 10.61 12.28
C LEU A 146 -10.16 11.08 12.18
N VAL A 147 -10.50 11.82 11.12
CA VAL A 147 -11.88 12.29 10.87
C VAL A 147 -12.86 11.11 10.81
N ALA A 148 -12.51 10.04 10.07
CA ALA A 148 -13.37 8.87 9.95
C ALA A 148 -13.55 8.11 11.27
N LEU A 149 -12.49 8.02 12.09
CA LEU A 149 -12.53 7.33 13.38
C LEU A 149 -13.47 7.98 14.39
N GLN A 150 -13.67 9.31 14.32
CA GLN A 150 -14.62 10.00 15.21
C GLN A 150 -16.08 9.56 15.00
N GLY A 151 -16.42 9.05 13.81
CA GLY A 151 -17.75 8.51 13.53
C GLY A 151 -17.99 7.11 14.08
N ILE A 152 -16.98 6.45 14.68
CA ILE A 152 -17.08 5.07 15.16
C ILE A 152 -17.21 5.07 16.69
N HIS A 153 -18.31 4.51 17.18
CA HIS A 153 -18.55 4.33 18.61
C HIS A 153 -18.10 2.95 19.08
N GLY A 154 -17.28 2.90 20.13
CA GLY A 154 -16.77 1.67 20.73
C GLY A 154 -15.29 1.41 20.45
N PRO A 155 -14.74 0.28 20.93
CA PRO A 155 -13.32 -0.03 20.76
C PRO A 155 -12.99 -0.30 19.29
N VAL A 156 -11.90 0.30 18.81
CA VAL A 156 -11.38 0.11 17.45
C VAL A 156 -9.95 -0.44 17.50
N ALA A 157 -9.63 -1.33 16.56
CA ALA A 157 -8.26 -1.77 16.31
C ALA A 157 -7.88 -1.41 14.87
N LEU A 158 -6.69 -0.84 14.67
CA LEU A 158 -6.15 -0.49 13.36
C LEU A 158 -5.23 -1.61 12.85
N LEU A 159 -5.40 -1.98 11.58
CA LEU A 159 -4.57 -2.98 10.91
C LEU A 159 -4.11 -2.43 9.56
N GLU A 160 -2.81 -2.42 9.30
CA GLU A 160 -2.22 -1.97 8.03
C GLU A 160 -1.41 -3.11 7.40
N VAL A 161 -1.74 -3.47 6.15
CA VAL A 161 -0.99 -4.47 5.38
C VAL A 161 0.21 -3.78 4.73
N GLY A 162 1.43 -4.21 5.08
CA GLY A 162 2.64 -3.54 4.60
C GLY A 162 2.90 -2.21 5.29
N ALA A 163 2.79 -2.18 6.63
CA ALA A 163 2.92 -0.97 7.44
C ALA A 163 4.28 -0.25 7.36
N SER A 164 5.32 -0.89 6.80
CA SER A 164 6.68 -0.35 6.79
C SER A 164 7.12 0.04 8.22
N ALA A 165 7.49 1.30 8.45
CA ALA A 165 7.81 1.84 9.78
C ALA A 165 6.58 2.14 10.68
N GLY A 166 5.36 1.84 10.22
CA GLY A 166 4.12 2.01 10.98
C GLY A 166 3.55 3.43 11.00
N LEU A 167 4.07 4.35 10.18
CA LEU A 167 3.68 5.78 10.21
C LEU A 167 2.17 6.01 10.01
N GLY A 168 1.49 5.16 9.25
CA GLY A 168 0.04 5.23 9.06
C GLY A 168 -0.79 4.74 10.25
N LEU A 169 -0.20 3.95 11.15
CA LEU A 169 -0.83 3.45 12.37
C LEU A 169 -0.71 4.42 13.55
N LEU A 170 0.18 5.40 13.46
CA LEU A 170 0.47 6.37 14.52
C LEU A 170 -0.44 7.61 14.45
N VAL A 171 -1.74 7.40 14.16
CA VAL A 171 -2.73 8.48 14.00
C VAL A 171 -2.86 9.38 15.23
N ASP A 172 -2.56 8.86 16.41
CA ASP A 172 -2.61 9.56 17.69
C ASP A 172 -1.29 10.26 18.08
N ARG A 173 -0.28 10.26 17.19
CA ARG A 173 1.07 10.79 17.46
C ARG A 173 1.42 12.07 16.68
N TYR A 174 0.53 12.53 15.82
CA TYR A 174 0.72 13.75 15.03
C TYR A 174 -0.26 14.84 15.46
N SER A 175 0.14 16.09 15.27
CA SER A 175 -0.79 17.21 15.42
C SER A 175 -1.50 17.43 14.10
N HIS A 176 -2.82 17.35 14.11
CA HIS A 176 -3.65 17.53 12.93
C HIS A 176 -4.26 18.93 12.95
N VAL A 177 -4.02 19.70 11.89
CA VAL A 177 -4.64 21.01 11.71
C VAL A 177 -5.48 20.98 10.44
N MET A 178 -6.77 21.22 10.61
CA MET A 178 -7.78 21.10 9.58
C MET A 178 -8.45 22.46 9.39
N ILE A 179 -8.42 22.97 8.16
CA ILE A 179 -9.00 24.26 7.80
C ILE A 179 -10.36 23.98 7.19
N ASP A 180 -11.44 24.49 7.79
CA ASP A 180 -12.79 24.33 7.24
C ASP A 180 -13.06 25.28 6.06
N ALA A 181 -14.29 25.24 5.53
CA ALA A 181 -14.68 26.04 4.37
C ALA A 181 -14.68 27.55 4.64
N GLU A 182 -14.87 27.94 5.91
CA GLU A 182 -14.84 29.31 6.41
C GLU A 182 -13.42 29.79 6.72
N GLY A 183 -12.42 28.90 6.61
CA GLY A 183 -11.02 29.20 6.89
C GLY A 183 -10.65 29.09 8.37
N VAL A 184 -11.53 28.53 9.22
CA VAL A 184 -11.26 28.31 10.64
C VAL A 184 -10.38 27.08 10.82
N GLU A 185 -9.36 27.21 11.66
CA GLU A 185 -8.45 26.11 12.01
C GLU A 185 -9.00 25.29 13.18
N HIS A 186 -9.09 23.99 12.96
CA HIS A 186 -9.45 22.98 13.96
C HIS A 186 -8.25 22.10 14.22
N ARG A 187 -7.88 21.96 15.50
CA ARG A 187 -6.65 21.29 15.92
C ARG A 187 -6.94 20.09 16.80
N VAL A 188 -6.30 18.97 16.49
CA VAL A 188 -6.27 17.78 17.35
C VAL A 188 -4.81 17.44 17.62
N ASP A 189 -4.44 17.46 18.90
CA ASP A 189 -3.11 17.13 19.38
C ASP A 189 -3.07 15.72 19.99
N PRO A 190 -1.89 15.07 20.01
CA PRO A 190 -1.65 13.89 20.82
C PRO A 190 -2.01 14.13 22.30
N VAL A 191 -2.34 13.06 23.03
CA VAL A 191 -2.67 13.13 24.47
C VAL A 191 -1.51 13.67 25.30
N ASP A 192 -0.29 13.47 24.82
CA ASP A 192 0.98 13.89 25.40
C ASP A 192 1.29 15.39 25.12
N GLY A 193 0.45 16.07 24.34
CA GLY A 193 0.63 17.46 23.89
C GLY A 193 1.01 17.59 22.40
N PRO A 194 1.22 18.82 21.91
CA PRO A 194 1.53 19.07 20.50
C PRO A 194 2.73 18.30 19.97
N SER A 195 2.56 17.68 18.80
CA SER A 195 3.63 17.00 18.06
C SER A 195 4.50 18.03 17.34
N THR A 196 5.79 17.71 17.18
CA THR A 196 6.70 18.49 16.32
C THR A 196 6.40 18.34 14.83
N LEU A 197 5.60 17.34 14.46
CA LEU A 197 5.10 17.15 13.11
C LEU A 197 3.63 17.56 13.02
N GLU A 198 3.39 18.73 12.42
CA GLU A 198 2.06 19.23 12.12
C GLU A 198 1.61 18.83 10.71
N LEU A 199 0.44 18.19 10.63
CA LEU A 199 -0.19 17.74 9.40
C LEU A 199 -1.36 18.67 9.07
N ARG A 200 -1.15 19.58 8.11
CA ARG A 200 -2.13 20.57 7.69
C ARG A 200 -2.91 20.12 6.46
N CYS A 201 -4.23 20.27 6.48
CA CYS A 201 -5.07 20.09 5.30
C CYS A 201 -6.33 20.95 5.34
N THR A 202 -6.96 21.16 4.18
CA THR A 202 -8.30 21.76 4.07
C THR A 202 -9.34 20.65 4.04
N LEU A 203 -10.44 20.83 4.77
CA LEU A 203 -11.57 19.90 4.76
C LEU A 203 -12.33 19.99 3.43
N GLY A 204 -12.70 18.83 2.90
CA GLY A 204 -13.59 18.76 1.75
C GLY A 204 -15.02 19.15 2.12
N ALA A 205 -15.82 19.55 1.12
CA ALA A 205 -17.23 19.86 1.34
C ALA A 205 -17.97 18.68 1.98
N GLY A 206 -18.73 18.95 3.06
CA GLY A 206 -19.52 17.95 3.78
C GLY A 206 -18.73 17.03 4.71
N VAL A 207 -17.42 17.23 4.87
CA VAL A 207 -16.62 16.52 5.86
C VAL A 207 -16.84 17.16 7.23
N PRO A 208 -17.27 16.41 8.26
CA PRO A 208 -17.47 16.97 9.59
C PRO A 208 -16.14 17.41 10.19
N VAL A 209 -16.17 18.53 10.90
CA VAL A 209 -15.04 19.02 11.68
C VAL A 209 -14.79 18.06 12.85
N PRO A 210 -13.56 17.56 13.02
CA PRO A 210 -13.26 16.72 14.16
C PRO A 210 -13.26 17.51 15.47
N THR A 211 -13.92 16.97 16.50
CA THR A 211 -13.96 17.53 17.87
C THR A 211 -13.05 16.78 18.84
#